data_AF-A0A933XU22-F1
#
_entry.id   AF-A0A933XU22-F1
#
_cell.length_a   1.000
_cell.length_b   1.000
_cell.length_c   1.000
_cell.angle_alpha   90.00
_cell.angle_beta   90.00
_cell.angle_gamma   90.00
#
_symmetry.space_group_name_H-M   'P 1'
#
loop_
_entity.id
_entity.type
_entity.pdbx_description
1 polymer ?
#
loop_
_entity_poly.entity_id
_entity_poly.type
_entity_poly.pdbx_seq_one_letter_code
_entity_poly.pdbx_strand_id
1 'polypeptide(L)' 'MDYQKSIVEILDTAKKLTPQKTEVENIFQSAGIKVTGDLAFVSFNGNPESCVKTLMEKLSAMPVVKISAKRIFRDGGITV' A
#
# COMPACT_ATOMS: atom_id res chain seq x y z
N MET A 1 1.28 11.63 11.60
CA MET A 1 0.78 10.68 10.57
C MET A 1 1.80 9.56 10.48
N ASP A 2 1.38 8.31 10.63
CA ASP A 2 2.29 7.15 10.57
C ASP A 2 2.04 6.36 9.30
N TYR A 3 2.66 6.81 8.21
CA TYR A 3 2.54 6.19 6.89
C TYR A 3 3.04 4.74 6.89
N GLN A 4 4.09 4.44 7.64
CA GLN A 4 4.65 3.10 7.72
C GLN A 4 3.64 2.14 8.35
N LYS A 5 3.04 2.51 9.48
CA LYS A 5 2.03 1.68 10.13
C LYS A 5 0.84 1.40 9.21
N SER A 6 0.32 2.43 8.54
CA SER A 6 -0.78 2.25 7.58
C SER A 6 -0.38 1.33 6.42
N ILE A 7 0.82 1.47 5.86
CA ILE A 7 1.29 0.59 4.77
C ILE A 7 1.41 -0.86 5.21
N VAL A 8 1.94 -1.11 6.41
CA VAL A 8 2.04 -2.47 6.98
C VAL A 8 0.64 -3.08 7.11
N GLU A 9 -0.34 -2.33 7.63
CA GLU A 9 -1.72 -2.81 7.78
C GLU A 9 -2.40 -3.06 6.43
N ILE A 10 -2.11 -2.25 5.41
CA ILE A 10 -2.61 -2.46 4.05
C ILE A 10 -2.02 -3.73 3.45
N LEU A 11 -0.71 -3.96 3.60
CA LEU A 11 -0.05 -5.16 3.11
C LEU A 11 -0.61 -6.42 3.78
N ASP A 12 -0.83 -6.40 5.10
CA ASP A 12 -1.45 -7.52 5.80
C ASP A 12 -2.90 -7.75 5.40
N THR A 13 -3.62 -6.68 5.08
CA THR A 13 -4.98 -6.78 4.55
C THR A 13 -4.97 -7.34 3.12
N ALA A 14 -4.06 -6.88 2.26
CA ALA A 14 -3.90 -7.39 0.90
C ALA A 14 -3.58 -8.89 0.89
N LYS A 15 -2.69 -9.37 1.79
CA LYS A 15 -2.41 -10.81 1.96
C LYS A 15 -3.67 -11.65 2.22
N LYS A 16 -4.66 -11.10 2.92
CA LYS A 16 -5.92 -11.79 3.26
C LYS A 16 -6.94 -11.70 2.13
N LEU A 17 -6.94 -10.61 1.36
CA LEU A 17 -7.96 -10.30 0.37
C LEU A 17 -7.63 -10.81 -1.04
N THR A 18 -6.36 -11.02 -1.37
CA THR A 18 -5.96 -11.46 -2.71
C THR A 18 -4.90 -12.56 -2.67
N PRO A 19 -5.05 -13.64 -3.46
CA PRO A 19 -4.01 -14.64 -3.63
C PRO A 19 -2.86 -14.14 -4.53
N GLN A 20 -3.04 -13.03 -5.26
CA GLN A 20 -2.09 -12.52 -6.25
C GLN A 20 -1.00 -11.66 -5.61
N LYS A 21 -0.11 -12.28 -4.85
CA LYS A 21 0.97 -11.58 -4.11
C LYS A 21 1.90 -10.78 -5.03
N THR A 22 2.29 -11.36 -6.17
CA THR A 22 3.20 -10.72 -7.13
C THR A 22 2.63 -9.43 -7.70
N GLU A 23 1.32 -9.38 -7.95
CA GLU A 23 0.66 -8.18 -8.47
C GLU A 23 0.63 -7.06 -7.43
N VAL A 24 0.34 -7.40 -6.17
CA VAL A 24 0.41 -6.45 -5.05
C VAL A 24 1.83 -5.92 -4.89
N GLU A 25 2.83 -6.79 -4.90
CA GLU A 25 4.24 -6.41 -4.81
C GLU A 25 4.62 -5.41 -5.92
N ASN A 26 4.28 -5.74 -7.18
CA ASN A 26 4.55 -4.88 -8.32
C ASN A 26 3.88 -3.49 -8.18
N ILE A 27 2.64 -3.45 -7.70
CA ILE A 27 1.93 -2.18 -7.46
C ILE A 27 2.66 -1.35 -6.41
N PHE A 28 3.02 -1.94 -5.27
CA PHE A 28 3.71 -1.23 -4.18
C PHE A 28 5.10 -0.75 -4.62
N GLN A 29 5.88 -1.59 -5.28
CA GLN A 29 7.19 -1.21 -5.80
C GLN A 29 7.08 -0.10 -6.85
N SER A 30 6.09 -0.16 -7.75
CA SER A 30 5.85 0.88 -8.76
C SER A 30 5.41 2.22 -8.16
N ALA A 31 4.85 2.20 -6.95
CA ALA A 31 4.52 3.39 -6.16
C ALA A 31 5.71 3.93 -5.34
N GLY A 32 6.89 3.32 -5.46
CA GLY A 32 8.07 3.70 -4.68
C GLY A 32 8.04 3.16 -3.26
N ILE A 33 7.30 2.09 -2.98
CA ILE A 33 7.26 1.42 -1.68
C ILE A 33 7.99 0.08 -1.83
N LYS A 34 9.17 -0.03 -1.24
CA LYS A 34 9.93 -1.28 -1.25
C LYS A 34 9.26 -2.26 -0.30
N VAL A 35 8.92 -3.42 -0.84
CA VAL A 35 8.38 -4.55 -0.11
C VAL A 35 9.17 -5.82 -0.45
N THR A 36 9.21 -6.77 0.47
CA THR A 36 9.77 -8.10 0.22
C THR A 36 8.76 -9.00 -0.50
N GLY A 37 9.20 -10.16 -1.02
CA GLY A 37 8.32 -11.15 -1.66
C GLY A 37 7.22 -11.72 -0.73
N ASP A 38 7.37 -11.56 0.58
CA ASP A 38 6.34 -11.87 1.58
C ASP A 38 5.39 -10.70 1.85
N LEU A 39 5.39 -9.66 1.00
CA LEU A 39 4.64 -8.43 1.18
C LEU A 39 4.92 -7.78 2.55
N ALA A 40 6.18 -7.74 2.97
CA ALA A 40 6.61 -6.99 4.14
C ALA A 40 7.20 -5.64 3.73
N PHE A 41 6.79 -4.56 4.40
CA PHE A 41 7.34 -3.23 4.15
C PHE A 41 8.84 -3.18 4.49
N VAL A 42 9.62 -2.53 3.63
CA VAL A 42 11.06 -2.30 3.83
C VAL A 42 11.34 -0.82 3.98
N SER A 43 11.02 -0.01 2.96
CA SER A 43 11.28 1.43 2.98
C SER A 43 10.46 2.18 1.91
N PHE A 44 10.36 3.50 2.05
CA PHE A 44 9.92 4.37 0.97
C PHE A 44 11.12 4.75 0.08
N ASN A 45 10.89 4.87 -1.23
CA ASN A 45 11.85 5.36 -2.22
C ASN A 45 11.58 6.84 -2.52
N GLY A 46 11.62 7.67 -1.47
CA GLY A 46 11.31 9.10 -1.57
C GLY A 46 10.37 9.58 -0.46
N ASN A 47 9.64 10.66 -0.74
CA ASN A 47 8.66 11.21 0.20
C ASN A 47 7.49 10.22 0.39
N PRO A 48 7.20 9.77 1.63
CA PRO A 48 6.10 8.85 1.93
C PRO A 48 4.73 9.32 1.42
N GLU A 49 4.44 10.62 1.47
CA GLU A 49 3.17 11.17 1.00
C GLU A 49 3.02 11.01 -0.51
N SER A 50 4.10 11.29 -1.27
CA SER A 50 4.11 11.10 -2.72
C SER A 50 3.95 9.62 -3.08
N CYS A 51 4.68 8.73 -2.40
CA CYS A 51 4.56 7.28 -2.61
C CYS A 51 3.14 6.80 -2.37
N VAL A 52 2.47 7.30 -1.32
CA VAL A 52 1.11 6.91 -0.96
C VAL A 52 0.08 7.42 -1.96
N LYS A 53 0.24 8.65 -2.48
CA LYS A 53 -0.61 9.16 -3.57
C LYS A 53 -0.48 8.29 -4.82
N THR A 54 0.76 7.99 -5.24
CA THR A 54 1.00 7.09 -6.37
C THR A 54 0.46 5.68 -6.11
N LEU A 55 0.58 5.16 -4.88
CA LEU A 55 0.01 3.86 -4.52
C LEU A 55 -1.50 3.84 -4.75
N MET A 56 -2.22 4.88 -4.30
CA MET A 56 -3.67 4.95 -4.45
C MET A 56 -4.12 5.05 -5.92
N GLU A 57 -3.32 5.68 -6.77
CA GLU A 57 -3.54 5.68 -8.22
C GLU A 57 -3.35 4.28 -8.81
N LYS A 58 -2.24 3.60 -8.48
CA LYS A 58 -1.90 2.26 -9.00
C LYS A 58 -2.83 1.16 -8.49
N LEU A 59 -3.32 1.27 -7.25
CA LEU A 59 -4.31 0.36 -6.67
C LEU A 59 -5.67 0.41 -7.39
N SER A 60 -5.89 1.30 -8.36
CA SER A 60 -7.09 1.27 -9.21
C SER A 60 -7.24 -0.04 -9.98
N ALA A 61 -6.14 -0.75 -10.25
CA ALA A 61 -6.16 -2.11 -10.80
C ALA A 61 -6.69 -3.17 -9.80
N MET A 62 -6.72 -2.87 -8.50
CA MET A 62 -7.18 -3.77 -7.43
C MET A 62 -8.22 -3.08 -6.53
N PRO A 63 -9.49 -2.94 -6.97
CA PRO A 63 -10.51 -2.15 -6.28
C PRO A 63 -10.73 -2.54 -4.82
N VAL A 64 -10.71 -3.84 -4.50
CA VAL A 64 -10.92 -4.37 -3.15
C VAL A 64 -9.80 -3.94 -2.19
N VAL A 65 -8.55 -4.00 -2.65
CA VAL A 65 -7.38 -3.54 -1.88
C VAL A 65 -7.41 -2.01 -1.77
N LYS A 66 -7.78 -1.29 -2.83
CA LYS A 66 -7.91 0.18 -2.82
C LYS A 66 -8.93 0.68 -1.78
N ILE A 67 -10.10 0.04 -1.69
CA ILE A 67 -11.13 0.41 -0.71
C ILE A 67 -10.59 0.24 0.71
N SER A 68 -9.94 -0.88 0.97
CA SER A 68 -9.33 -1.17 2.27
C SER A 68 -8.21 -0.19 2.60
N ALA A 69 -7.34 0.11 1.63
CA ALA A 69 -6.26 1.09 1.77
C ALA A 69 -6.79 2.49 2.09
N LYS A 70 -7.82 2.93 1.36
CA LYS A 70 -8.46 4.23 1.61
C LYS A 70 -9.00 4.33 3.03
N ARG A 71 -9.61 3.26 3.54
CA ARG A 71 -10.10 3.20 4.92
C ARG A 71 -8.96 3.30 5.93
N ILE A 72 -7.92 2.48 5.77
CA ILE A 72 -6.76 2.45 6.68
C ILE A 72 -6.04 3.81 6.70
N PHE A 73 -5.84 4.44 5.53
CA PHE A 73 -5.25 5.77 5.47
C PHE A 73 -6.11 6.82 6.18
N ARG A 74 -7.42 6.82 5.92
CA ARG A 74 -8.34 7.74 6.60
C ARG A 74 -8.33 7.56 8.11
N ASP A 75 -8.39 6.32 8.59
CA ASP A 75 -8.39 5.99 10.02
C ASP A 75 -7.03 6.35 10.67
N GLY A 76 -5.94 6.35 9.90
CA GLY A 76 -4.61 6.84 10.28
C GLY A 76 -4.39 8.35 10.14
N GLY A 77 -5.42 9.12 9.73
CA GLY A 77 -5.34 10.56 9.52
C GLY A 77 -4.54 10.99 8.29
N ILE A 78 -4.41 10.11 7.29
CA ILE A 78 -3.71 10.33 6.02
C ILE A 78 -4.77 10.61 4.94
N THR A 79 -4.72 11.79 4.33
CA THR A 79 -5.64 12.19 3.26
C THR A 79 -5.04 11.88 1.90
N VAL A 80 -5.72 11.02 1.12
CA VAL A 80 -5.31 10.50 -0.19
C VAL A 80 -6.40 10.56 -1.23
#